data_AF-A0A7G4RFB9-F1
#
_entry.id   AF-A0A7G4RFB9-F1
#
_cell.length_a   1.000
_cell.length_b   1.000
_cell.length_c   1.000
_cell.angle_alpha   90.00
_cell.angle_beta   90.00
_cell.angle_gamma   90.00
#
_symmetry.space_group_name_H-M   'P 1'
#
loop_
_entity.id
_entity.type
_entity.pdbx_description
1 polymer ?
#
loop_
_entity_poly.entity_id
_entity_poly.type
_entity_poly.pdbx_seq_one_letter_code
_entity_poly.pdbx_strand_id
1 'polypeptide(L)'
;MGFQYVEYDKLAKYIRESIATELKSHKLDEKNIPNSLKILTISHPERAIQCKYLCAVLNCLEQSESPNKKIVLNAAAFYIRDQIFKSYQGTVTPYFLSPENSTLYNALTTSLNLTWDNFPDSKDLIDMYDALSNFMHAHVYVDSDPRKGYLAPSEQPFSKRKIKDYKVEDVLQDLLKKVANFRTKEIDLTRVQQIVKESDVKNRARLFTDKGIPPTLESPGSEDSMEPIVYTLFTNNAL
;
A
#
# COMPACT_ATOMS: atom_id res chain seq x y z
N MET A 1 5.62 -11.32 10.04
CA MET A 1 6.43 -10.29 10.73
C MET A 1 5.96 -8.97 10.17
N GLY A 2 5.61 -8.01 11.03
CA GLY A 2 5.03 -6.73 10.62
C GLY A 2 6.05 -5.61 10.72
N PHE A 3 5.70 -4.45 10.17
CA PHE A 3 6.55 -3.27 10.14
C PHE A 3 6.64 -2.60 11.52
N GLN A 4 7.87 -2.37 11.96
CA GLN A 4 8.16 -1.60 13.16
C GLN A 4 8.22 -0.11 12.82
N TYR A 5 7.21 0.62 13.28
CA TYR A 5 7.16 2.08 13.15
C TYR A 5 8.38 2.77 13.76
N VAL A 6 8.94 3.73 13.04
CA VAL A 6 9.96 4.63 13.58
C VAL A 6 9.28 5.68 14.46
N GLU A 7 9.84 5.93 15.64
CA GLU A 7 9.31 6.94 16.57
C GLU A 7 9.25 8.34 15.94
N TYR A 8 8.21 9.10 16.31
CA TYR A 8 7.86 10.35 15.64
C TYR A 8 9.01 11.36 15.61
N ASP A 9 9.60 11.70 16.76
CA ASP A 9 10.65 12.73 16.85
C ASP A 9 11.89 12.36 16.02
N LYS A 10 12.23 11.07 16.02
CA LYS A 10 13.36 10.52 15.26
C LYS A 10 13.07 10.58 13.76
N LEU A 11 11.91 10.11 13.32
CA LEU A 11 11.52 10.15 11.91
C LEU A 11 11.36 11.59 11.41
N ALA A 12 10.80 12.48 12.21
CA ALA A 12 10.64 13.89 11.86
C ALA A 12 12.00 14.56 11.63
N LYS A 13 12.99 14.28 12.47
CA LYS A 13 14.38 14.73 12.27
C LYS A 13 14.95 14.18 10.96
N TYR A 14 14.84 12.87 10.72
CA TYR A 14 15.39 12.23 9.52
C TYR A 14 14.73 12.69 8.22
N ILE A 15 13.42 12.97 8.23
CA ILE A 15 12.74 13.52 7.05
C ILE A 15 13.27 14.92 6.73
N ARG A 16 13.50 15.77 7.74
CA ARG A 16 14.10 17.10 7.53
C ARG A 16 15.50 16.99 6.97
N GLU A 17 16.31 16.08 7.50
CA GLU A 17 17.66 15.81 6.99
C GLU A 17 17.61 15.23 5.55
N SER A 18 16.63 14.39 5.24
CA SER A 18 16.41 13.85 3.89
C SER A 18 16.06 14.94 2.89
N ILE A 19 15.18 15.87 3.25
CA ILE A 19 14.83 17.03 2.42
C ILE A 19 16.05 17.94 2.24
N ALA A 20 16.79 18.22 3.31
CA ALA A 20 18.04 18.99 3.23
C ALA A 20 19.05 18.34 2.29
N THR A 21 19.20 17.01 2.36
CA THR A 21 20.11 16.24 1.50
C THR A 21 19.68 16.29 0.04
N GLU A 22 18.38 16.17 -0.26
CA GLU A 22 17.85 16.33 -1.62
C GLU A 22 18.10 17.76 -2.16
N LEU A 23 17.92 18.80 -1.34
CA LEU A 23 18.23 20.16 -1.77
C LEU A 23 19.72 20.33 -2.09
N LYS A 24 20.59 19.75 -1.25
CA LYS A 24 22.03 19.77 -1.44
C LYS A 24 22.47 19.06 -2.73
N SER A 25 21.86 17.92 -3.07
CA SER A 25 22.19 17.21 -4.31
C SER A 25 21.88 18.04 -5.56
N HIS A 26 20.92 18.97 -5.47
CA HIS A 26 20.59 19.95 -6.51
C HIS A 26 21.37 21.27 -6.40
N LYS A 27 22.39 21.35 -5.53
CA LYS A 27 23.20 22.56 -5.26
C LYS A 27 22.36 23.74 -4.76
N LEU A 28 21.30 23.47 -4.01
CA LEU A 28 20.45 24.48 -3.38
C LEU A 28 20.82 24.65 -1.90
N ASP A 29 20.42 25.77 -1.31
CA ASP A 29 20.69 26.07 0.10
C ASP A 29 19.80 25.20 1.02
N GLU A 30 20.41 24.24 1.69
CA GLU A 30 19.77 23.33 2.63
C GLU A 30 19.27 24.04 3.91
N LYS A 31 19.78 25.24 4.23
CA LYS A 31 19.36 26.01 5.42
C LYS A 31 18.12 26.85 5.16
N ASN A 32 17.89 27.28 3.91
CA ASN A 32 16.71 28.03 3.51
C ASN A 32 15.71 27.15 2.71
N ILE A 33 15.16 26.14 3.38
CA ILE A 33 14.23 25.17 2.78
C ILE A 33 13.09 25.84 2.00
N PRO A 34 12.37 26.87 2.52
CA PRO A 34 11.25 27.46 1.79
C PRO A 34 11.65 28.10 0.45
N ASN A 35 12.80 28.79 0.41
CA ASN A 35 13.28 29.39 -0.83
C ASN A 35 13.84 28.35 -1.79
N SER A 36 14.64 27.42 -1.29
CA SER A 36 15.23 26.33 -2.09
C SER A 36 14.16 25.44 -2.73
N LEU A 37 13.05 25.16 -2.03
CA LEU A 37 11.92 24.42 -2.62
C LEU A 37 11.19 25.20 -3.73
N LYS A 38 11.20 26.54 -3.71
CA LYS A 38 10.68 27.35 -4.82
C LYS A 38 11.57 27.21 -6.05
N ILE A 39 12.89 27.27 -5.87
CA ILE A 39 13.86 27.10 -6.95
C ILE A 39 13.78 25.67 -7.52
N LEU A 40 13.71 24.65 -6.65
CA LEU A 40 13.56 23.25 -7.05
C LEU A 40 12.29 23.00 -7.87
N THR A 41 11.23 23.79 -7.66
CA THR A 41 9.98 23.65 -8.44
C THR A 41 10.21 23.92 -9.93
N ILE A 42 11.22 24.72 -10.29
CA ILE A 42 11.52 25.07 -11.68
C ILE A 42 12.24 23.92 -12.39
N SER A 43 13.21 23.28 -11.73
CA SER A 43 14.03 22.23 -12.33
C SER A 43 13.47 20.82 -12.12
N HIS A 44 12.91 20.54 -10.95
CA HIS A 44 12.42 19.22 -10.53
C HIS A 44 11.06 19.35 -9.83
N PRO A 45 9.99 19.71 -10.57
CA PRO A 45 8.68 20.04 -10.00
C PRO A 45 8.09 18.93 -9.14
N GLU A 46 8.19 17.66 -9.58
CA GLU A 46 7.67 16.53 -8.81
C GLU A 46 8.36 16.36 -7.45
N ARG A 47 9.70 16.43 -7.42
CA ARG A 47 10.48 16.30 -6.17
C ARG A 47 10.19 17.48 -5.24
N ALA A 48 10.05 18.69 -5.79
CA ALA A 48 9.64 19.85 -5.01
C ALA A 48 8.25 19.69 -4.38
N ILE A 49 7.27 19.13 -5.11
CA ILE A 49 5.93 18.84 -4.59
C ILE A 49 6.01 17.83 -3.44
N GLN A 50 6.76 16.74 -3.62
CA GLN A 50 6.92 15.69 -2.60
C GLN A 50 7.58 16.23 -1.33
N CYS A 51 8.65 17.02 -1.44
CA CYS A 51 9.29 17.67 -0.29
C CYS A 51 8.35 18.68 0.40
N LYS A 52 7.62 19.50 -0.37
CA LYS A 52 6.64 20.45 0.19
C LYS A 52 5.50 19.73 0.91
N TYR A 53 5.03 18.61 0.37
CA TYR A 53 4.04 17.76 1.03
C TYR A 53 4.55 17.24 2.38
N LEU A 54 5.76 16.68 2.42
CA LEU A 54 6.37 16.20 3.68
C LEU A 54 6.56 17.34 4.70
N CYS A 55 7.01 18.52 4.27
CA CYS A 55 7.07 19.70 5.12
C CYS A 55 5.69 20.10 5.67
N ALA A 56 4.65 20.07 4.83
CA ALA A 56 3.29 20.41 5.25
C ALA A 56 2.75 19.40 6.28
N VAL A 57 2.97 18.10 6.08
CA VAL A 57 2.61 17.05 7.05
C VAL A 57 3.33 17.27 8.38
N LEU A 58 4.65 17.49 8.36
CA LEU A 58 5.43 17.76 9.57
C LEU A 58 4.88 18.96 10.35
N ASN A 59 4.68 20.10 9.68
CA ASN A 59 4.18 21.32 10.33
C ASN A 59 2.81 21.11 10.99
N CYS A 60 1.92 20.35 10.34
CA CYS A 60 0.59 20.04 10.89
C CYS A 60 0.69 19.09 12.10
N LEU A 61 1.57 18.08 12.05
CA LEU A 61 1.76 17.14 13.15
C LEU A 61 2.49 17.77 14.35
N GLU A 62 3.35 18.76 14.14
CA GLU A 62 3.97 19.51 15.24
C GLU A 62 2.95 20.31 16.05
N GLN A 63 1.94 20.86 15.38
CA GLN A 63 0.88 21.65 16.01
C GLN A 63 -0.27 20.80 16.58
N SER A 64 -0.41 19.57 16.11
CA SER A 64 -1.42 18.63 16.59
C SER A 64 -1.04 18.03 17.95
N GLU A 65 -1.98 17.51 18.73
CA GLU A 65 -1.70 16.62 19.88
C GLU A 65 -2.10 15.16 19.59
N SER A 66 -2.31 14.81 18.31
CA SER A 66 -2.82 13.50 17.92
C SER A 66 -1.95 12.35 18.43
N PRO A 67 -2.55 11.30 19.04
CA PRO A 67 -1.81 10.11 19.44
C PRO A 67 -1.25 9.33 18.23
N ASN A 68 -1.79 9.56 17.03
CA ASN A 68 -1.44 8.83 15.82
C ASN A 68 -0.31 9.47 15.01
N LYS A 69 0.34 10.53 15.51
CA LYS A 69 1.43 11.24 14.81
C LYS A 69 2.49 10.30 14.25
N LYS A 70 2.87 9.28 15.04
CA LYS A 70 3.86 8.27 14.63
C LYS A 70 3.42 7.56 13.35
N ILE A 71 2.22 6.99 13.36
CA ILE A 71 1.70 6.20 12.23
C ILE A 71 1.52 7.11 11.00
N VAL A 72 0.94 8.30 11.19
CA VAL A 72 0.72 9.26 10.09
C VAL A 72 2.04 9.67 9.42
N LEU A 73 3.08 9.96 10.20
CA LEU A 73 4.35 10.38 9.63
C LEU A 73 5.07 9.23 8.90
N ASN A 74 5.04 8.02 9.46
CA ASN A 74 5.57 6.83 8.78
C ASN A 74 4.80 6.57 7.47
N ALA A 75 3.47 6.68 7.51
CA ALA A 75 2.62 6.52 6.34
C ALA A 75 2.92 7.58 5.26
N ALA A 76 3.04 8.84 5.63
CA ALA A 76 3.35 9.92 4.69
C ALA A 76 4.72 9.74 4.03
N ALA A 77 5.74 9.39 4.80
CA ALA A 77 7.08 9.12 4.28
C ALA A 77 7.10 7.89 3.36
N PHE A 78 6.44 6.80 3.76
CA PHE A 78 6.35 5.59 2.94
C PHE A 78 5.55 5.84 1.65
N TYR A 79 4.47 6.62 1.73
CA TYR A 79 3.67 7.00 0.59
C TYR A 79 4.48 7.75 -0.47
N ILE A 80 5.28 8.75 -0.06
CA ILE A 80 6.17 9.48 -0.97
C ILE A 80 7.24 8.56 -1.55
N ARG A 81 7.82 7.66 -0.74
CA ARG A 81 8.77 6.66 -1.22
C ARG A 81 8.16 5.78 -2.32
N ASP A 82 6.93 5.30 -2.13
CA ASP A 82 6.19 4.51 -3.13
C ASP A 82 5.89 5.32 -4.40
N GLN A 83 5.51 6.59 -4.27
CA GLN A 83 5.32 7.46 -5.44
C GLN A 83 6.61 7.63 -6.23
N ILE A 84 7.75 7.85 -5.56
CA ILE A 84 9.04 7.94 -6.24
C ILE A 84 9.34 6.61 -6.92
N PHE A 85 9.23 5.47 -6.23
CA PHE A 85 9.44 4.15 -6.82
C PHE A 85 8.65 3.96 -8.13
N LYS A 86 7.35 4.27 -8.12
CA LYS A 86 6.49 4.16 -9.31
C LYS A 86 6.89 5.10 -10.44
N SER A 87 7.35 6.31 -10.13
CA SER A 87 7.81 7.26 -11.17
C SER A 87 8.99 6.72 -11.98
N TYR A 88 9.83 5.85 -11.39
CA TYR A 88 10.93 5.17 -12.08
C TYR A 88 10.49 3.90 -12.83
N GLN A 89 9.36 3.28 -12.47
CA GLN A 89 8.81 2.13 -13.19
C GLN A 89 8.01 2.50 -14.44
N GLY A 90 7.44 3.70 -14.49
CA GLY A 90 6.58 4.17 -15.59
C GLY A 90 7.33 4.62 -16.85
N THR A 91 8.66 4.65 -16.84
CA THR A 91 9.47 5.02 -18.01
C THR A 91 9.66 3.84 -18.96
N VAL A 92 9.64 4.11 -20.27
CA VAL A 92 9.69 3.13 -21.39
C VAL A 92 10.89 2.16 -21.32
N THR A 93 11.89 2.48 -20.50
CA THR A 93 13.08 1.66 -20.22
C THR A 93 13.21 1.36 -18.72
N PRO A 94 12.32 0.53 -18.12
CA PRO A 94 12.31 0.25 -16.68
C PRO A 94 13.59 -0.45 -16.19
N TYR A 95 14.36 -1.07 -17.10
CA TYR A 95 15.66 -1.68 -16.79
C TYR A 95 16.80 -0.69 -16.56
N PHE A 96 16.67 0.58 -16.97
CA PHE A 96 17.77 1.56 -16.94
C PHE A 96 17.64 2.60 -15.82
N LEU A 97 16.46 2.75 -15.22
CA LEU A 97 16.18 3.78 -14.22
C LEU A 97 15.80 3.13 -12.89
N SER A 98 16.82 2.81 -12.08
CA SER A 98 16.61 2.35 -10.70
C SER A 98 16.09 3.51 -9.84
N PRO A 99 15.08 3.30 -8.98
CA PRO A 99 14.63 4.30 -8.00
C PRO A 99 15.75 4.66 -7.01
N GLU A 100 16.76 3.80 -6.86
CA GLU A 100 17.97 4.07 -6.06
C GLU A 100 18.82 5.21 -6.63
N ASN A 101 18.54 5.67 -7.85
CA ASN A 101 19.13 6.89 -8.38
C ASN A 101 18.52 8.17 -7.77
N SER A 102 17.38 8.06 -7.05
CA SER A 102 16.79 9.21 -6.34
C SER A 102 17.37 9.31 -4.93
N THR A 103 18.01 10.45 -4.64
CA THR A 103 18.53 10.77 -3.30
C THR A 103 17.43 10.73 -2.25
N LEU A 104 16.28 11.37 -2.49
CA LEU A 104 15.13 11.32 -1.58
C LEU A 104 14.58 9.90 -1.37
N TYR A 105 14.51 9.05 -2.40
CA TYR A 105 14.06 7.66 -2.24
C TYR A 105 14.95 6.87 -1.27
N ASN A 106 16.28 6.97 -1.46
CA ASN A 106 17.24 6.30 -0.58
C ASN A 106 17.16 6.86 0.84
N ALA A 107 17.13 8.19 0.97
CA ALA A 107 17.05 8.85 2.26
C ALA A 107 15.78 8.47 3.04
N LEU A 108 14.62 8.38 2.38
CA LEU A 108 13.38 7.91 2.99
C LEU A 108 13.43 6.42 3.34
N THR A 109 14.07 5.59 2.49
CA THR A 109 14.27 4.16 2.76
C THR A 109 15.06 3.95 4.05
N THR A 110 16.16 4.69 4.22
CA THR A 110 16.97 4.67 5.43
C THR A 110 16.21 5.27 6.63
N SER A 111 15.51 6.39 6.44
CA SER A 111 14.77 7.07 7.50
C SER A 111 13.67 6.21 8.11
N LEU A 112 13.01 5.39 7.29
CA LEU A 112 11.98 4.43 7.69
C LEU A 112 12.55 3.10 8.20
N ASN A 113 13.88 2.94 8.21
CA ASN A 113 14.56 1.70 8.56
C ASN A 113 14.04 0.48 7.78
N LEU A 114 13.78 0.66 6.48
CA LEU A 114 13.23 -0.42 5.65
C LEU A 114 14.31 -1.45 5.35
N THR A 115 14.05 -2.70 5.72
CA THR A 115 14.89 -3.86 5.43
C THR A 115 14.01 -5.02 4.94
N TRP A 116 14.61 -6.13 4.52
CA TRP A 116 13.85 -7.33 4.15
C TRP A 116 12.95 -7.84 5.28
N ASP A 117 13.40 -7.70 6.53
CA ASP A 117 12.66 -8.13 7.72
C ASP A 117 11.71 -7.05 8.25
N ASN A 118 11.97 -5.77 7.92
CA ASN A 118 11.20 -4.62 8.37
C ASN A 118 10.60 -3.86 7.18
N PHE A 119 9.57 -4.45 6.57
CA PHE A 119 8.83 -3.86 5.47
C PHE A 119 7.31 -3.97 5.71
N PRO A 120 6.51 -2.92 5.44
CA PRO A 120 5.06 -2.95 5.63
C PRO A 120 4.38 -4.07 4.84
N ASP A 121 3.67 -4.94 5.55
CA ASP A 121 2.78 -5.91 4.92
C ASP A 121 1.41 -5.29 4.58
N SER A 122 0.48 -6.08 4.04
CA SER A 122 -0.83 -5.54 3.64
C SER A 122 -1.63 -4.97 4.81
N LYS A 123 -1.48 -5.51 6.02
CA LYS A 123 -2.19 -5.04 7.23
C LYS A 123 -1.60 -3.74 7.70
N ASP A 124 -0.27 -3.68 7.78
CA ASP A 124 0.45 -2.45 8.13
C ASP A 124 0.08 -1.31 7.17
N LEU A 125 0.02 -1.60 5.86
CA LEU A 125 -0.32 -0.61 4.84
C LEU A 125 -1.77 -0.14 4.91
N ILE A 126 -2.71 -1.01 5.30
CA ILE A 126 -4.10 -0.60 5.56
C ILE A 126 -4.12 0.41 6.70
N ASP A 127 -3.53 0.06 7.84
CA ASP A 127 -3.52 0.92 9.04
C ASP A 127 -2.82 2.25 8.78
N MET A 128 -1.67 2.21 8.10
CA MET A 128 -0.91 3.40 7.70
C MET A 128 -1.71 4.33 6.80
N TYR A 129 -2.29 3.79 5.71
CA TYR A 129 -2.99 4.63 4.74
C TYR A 129 -4.37 5.08 5.24
N ASP A 130 -5.04 4.33 6.10
CA ASP A 130 -6.26 4.78 6.77
C ASP A 130 -5.95 5.94 7.74
N ALA A 131 -4.89 5.82 8.55
CA ALA A 131 -4.46 6.89 9.44
C ALA A 131 -4.07 8.16 8.66
N LEU A 132 -3.33 8.01 7.56
CA LEU A 132 -2.95 9.12 6.69
C LEU A 132 -4.18 9.74 6.01
N SER A 133 -5.10 8.92 5.50
CA SER A 133 -6.33 9.39 4.87
C SER A 133 -7.16 10.23 5.85
N ASN A 134 -7.39 9.72 7.07
CA ASN A 134 -8.14 10.44 8.11
C ASN A 134 -7.47 11.76 8.48
N PHE A 135 -6.15 11.76 8.64
CA PHE A 135 -5.37 12.97 8.87
C PHE A 135 -5.54 13.99 7.73
N MET A 136 -5.42 13.56 6.48
CA MET A 136 -5.59 14.44 5.32
C MET A 136 -7.01 14.99 5.24
N HIS A 137 -8.05 14.20 5.53
CA HIS A 137 -9.43 14.66 5.58
C HIS A 137 -9.62 15.78 6.61
N ALA A 138 -9.07 15.61 7.82
CA ALA A 138 -9.15 16.62 8.89
C ALA A 138 -8.48 17.95 8.53
N HIS A 139 -7.51 17.94 7.61
CA HIS A 139 -6.80 19.13 7.16
C HIS A 139 -7.26 19.66 5.79
N VAL A 140 -8.27 19.05 5.17
CA VAL A 140 -8.80 19.45 3.87
C VAL A 140 -10.27 19.84 3.95
N TYR A 141 -11.08 19.11 4.71
CA TYR A 141 -12.54 19.26 4.77
C TYR A 141 -13.03 19.70 6.15
N VAL A 142 -14.17 20.39 6.16
CA VAL A 142 -14.87 20.77 7.39
C VAL A 142 -15.32 19.51 8.12
N ASP A 143 -14.99 19.41 9.41
CA ASP A 143 -15.24 18.23 10.26
C ASP A 143 -14.72 16.90 9.67
N SER A 144 -13.67 16.95 8.84
CA SER A 144 -13.15 15.78 8.10
C SER A 144 -14.15 15.14 7.12
N ASP A 145 -15.26 15.81 6.78
CA ASP A 145 -16.31 15.26 5.90
C ASP A 145 -16.34 16.01 4.55
N PRO A 146 -16.03 15.33 3.42
CA PRO A 146 -16.11 15.93 2.09
C PRO A 146 -17.48 16.52 1.75
N ARG A 147 -18.57 16.00 2.33
CA ARG A 147 -19.94 16.47 2.08
C ARG A 147 -20.20 17.85 2.68
N LYS A 148 -19.44 18.24 3.70
CA LYS A 148 -19.52 19.56 4.34
C LYS A 148 -18.66 20.62 3.65
N GLY A 149 -17.92 20.22 2.61
CA GLY A 149 -17.06 21.10 1.83
C GLY A 149 -15.67 21.28 2.41
N TYR A 150 -14.90 22.12 1.74
CA TYR A 150 -13.49 22.37 2.03
C TYR A 150 -13.29 23.37 3.18
N LEU A 151 -12.22 23.21 3.96
CA LEU A 151 -11.73 24.23 4.87
C LEU A 151 -11.37 25.53 4.12
N ALA A 152 -11.30 26.64 4.86
CA ALA A 152 -10.91 27.92 4.29
C ALA A 152 -9.51 27.84 3.64
N PRO A 153 -9.26 28.53 2.49
CA PRO A 153 -7.98 28.44 1.80
C PRO A 153 -6.74 28.83 2.63
N SER A 154 -6.91 29.69 3.65
CA SER A 154 -5.86 30.07 4.60
C SER A 154 -5.44 28.89 5.50
N GLU A 155 -6.42 28.11 5.94
CA GLU A 155 -6.26 27.00 6.87
C GLU A 155 -5.75 25.74 6.18
N GLN A 156 -6.10 25.54 4.91
CA GLN A 156 -5.65 24.37 4.16
C GLN A 156 -4.13 24.34 3.96
N PRO A 157 -3.39 23.38 4.55
CA PRO A 157 -1.95 23.27 4.43
C PRO A 157 -1.54 22.72 3.05
N PHE A 158 -2.43 21.93 2.43
CA PHE A 158 -2.21 21.25 1.15
C PHE A 158 -2.83 21.98 -0.05
N SER A 159 -3.23 23.24 0.10
CA SER A 159 -3.86 24.00 -0.99
C SER A 159 -2.89 24.28 -2.13
N LYS A 160 -3.42 24.45 -3.35
CA LYS A 160 -2.66 24.84 -4.55
C LYS A 160 -1.86 26.14 -4.39
N ARG A 161 -2.27 27.00 -3.43
CA ARG A 161 -1.54 28.24 -3.08
C ARG A 161 -0.24 27.95 -2.34
N LYS A 162 -0.22 26.94 -1.47
CA LYS A 162 0.96 26.55 -0.68
C LYS A 162 1.83 25.54 -1.44
N ILE A 163 1.22 24.61 -2.16
CA ILE A 163 1.90 23.62 -2.98
C ILE A 163 1.39 23.72 -4.42
N LYS A 164 2.13 24.44 -5.26
CA LYS A 164 1.79 24.63 -6.68
C LYS A 164 1.66 23.25 -7.37
N ASP A 165 0.64 23.11 -8.21
CA ASP A 165 0.34 21.92 -9.02
C ASP A 165 0.04 20.63 -8.22
N TYR A 166 -0.04 20.72 -6.89
CA TYR A 166 -0.47 19.61 -6.04
C TYR A 166 -1.99 19.46 -6.07
N LYS A 167 -2.45 18.22 -6.23
CA LYS A 167 -3.86 17.83 -6.24
C LYS A 167 -4.11 16.92 -5.05
N VAL A 168 -4.67 17.47 -3.98
CA VAL A 168 -4.90 16.72 -2.75
C VAL A 168 -5.97 15.64 -2.94
N GLU A 169 -6.92 15.89 -3.85
CA GLU A 169 -7.98 14.96 -4.22
C GLU A 169 -7.41 13.68 -4.83
N ASP A 170 -6.40 13.81 -5.70
CA ASP A 170 -5.76 12.66 -6.34
C ASP A 170 -5.06 11.78 -5.30
N VAL A 171 -4.43 12.39 -4.29
CA VAL A 171 -3.80 11.67 -3.17
C VAL A 171 -4.84 10.95 -2.32
N LEU A 172 -5.93 11.63 -1.94
CA LEU A 172 -7.01 11.02 -1.14
C LEU A 172 -7.66 9.85 -1.89
N GLN A 173 -7.93 10.01 -3.18
CA GLN A 173 -8.48 8.94 -4.01
C GLN A 173 -7.51 7.76 -4.16
N ASP A 174 -6.21 8.02 -4.33
CA ASP A 174 -5.20 6.98 -4.42
C ASP A 174 -5.07 6.20 -3.11
N LEU A 175 -5.08 6.87 -1.96
CA LEU A 175 -5.06 6.22 -0.64
C LEU A 175 -6.28 5.30 -0.45
N LEU A 176 -7.48 5.79 -0.76
CA LEU A 176 -8.71 4.98 -0.68
C LEU A 176 -8.66 3.75 -1.60
N LYS A 177 -8.19 3.92 -2.84
CA LYS A 177 -8.03 2.81 -3.79
C LYS A 177 -7.02 1.78 -3.29
N LYS A 178 -5.88 2.23 -2.74
CA LYS A 178 -4.85 1.34 -2.16
C LYS A 178 -5.43 0.51 -1.01
N VAL A 179 -6.09 1.14 -0.05
CA VAL A 179 -6.72 0.45 1.09
C VAL A 179 -7.76 -0.57 0.61
N ALA A 180 -8.66 -0.16 -0.30
CA ALA A 180 -9.68 -1.06 -0.85
C ALA A 180 -9.05 -2.28 -1.54
N ASN A 181 -7.98 -2.06 -2.31
CA ASN A 181 -7.25 -3.14 -2.98
C ASN A 181 -6.61 -4.11 -1.98
N PHE A 182 -5.99 -3.62 -0.91
CA PHE A 182 -5.42 -4.49 0.12
C PHE A 182 -6.50 -5.32 0.83
N ARG A 183 -7.59 -4.68 1.26
CA ARG A 183 -8.72 -5.38 1.91
C ARG A 183 -9.35 -6.43 1.01
N THR A 184 -9.50 -6.15 -0.28
CA THR A 184 -10.02 -7.12 -1.26
C THR A 184 -9.09 -8.33 -1.38
N LYS A 185 -7.77 -8.10 -1.49
CA LYS A 185 -6.78 -9.18 -1.53
C LYS A 185 -6.79 -10.04 -0.26
N GLU A 186 -6.97 -9.44 0.92
CA GLU A 186 -7.09 -10.20 2.17
C GLU A 186 -8.33 -11.11 2.19
N ILE A 187 -9.47 -10.62 1.67
CA ILE A 187 -10.68 -11.43 1.53
C ILE A 187 -10.43 -12.63 0.61
N ASP A 188 -9.79 -12.40 -0.54
CA ASP A 188 -9.51 -13.46 -1.50
C ASP A 188 -8.51 -14.48 -0.93
N LEU A 189 -7.46 -14.03 -0.24
CA LEU A 189 -6.51 -14.92 0.44
C LEU A 189 -7.21 -15.77 1.51
N THR A 190 -8.11 -15.16 2.29
CA THR A 190 -8.88 -15.86 3.32
C THR A 190 -9.79 -16.92 2.71
N ARG A 191 -10.47 -16.59 1.60
CA ARG A 191 -11.30 -17.54 0.83
C ARG A 191 -10.47 -18.73 0.34
N VAL A 192 -9.29 -18.48 -0.26
CA VAL A 192 -8.42 -19.55 -0.76
C VAL A 192 -7.93 -20.44 0.38
N GLN A 193 -7.51 -19.87 1.51
CA GLN A 193 -7.08 -20.64 2.67
C GLN A 193 -8.19 -21.51 3.24
N GLN A 194 -9.44 -21.04 3.23
CA GLN A 194 -10.59 -21.83 3.66
C GLN A 194 -10.82 -23.03 2.73
N ILE A 195 -10.78 -22.82 1.41
CA ILE A 195 -10.94 -23.91 0.42
C ILE A 195 -9.84 -24.98 0.60
N VAL A 196 -8.59 -24.57 0.80
CA VAL A 196 -7.47 -25.50 1.04
C VAL A 196 -7.71 -26.30 2.32
N LYS A 197 -8.04 -25.64 3.44
CA LYS A 197 -8.34 -26.33 4.71
C LYS A 197 -9.50 -27.31 4.58
N GLU A 198 -10.57 -26.94 3.88
CA GLU A 198 -11.71 -27.83 3.64
C GLU A 198 -11.33 -29.04 2.77
N SER A 199 -10.46 -28.85 1.78
CA SER A 199 -9.96 -29.94 0.94
C SER A 199 -9.03 -30.90 1.71
N ASP A 200 -8.16 -30.38 2.57
CA ASP A 200 -7.28 -31.19 3.43
C ASP A 200 -8.07 -32.02 4.45
N VAL A 201 -9.13 -31.44 5.03
CA VAL A 201 -10.04 -32.16 5.93
C VAL A 201 -10.79 -33.27 5.19
N LYS A 202 -11.30 -33.00 3.98
CA LYS A 202 -11.95 -34.03 3.15
C LYS A 202 -10.98 -35.15 2.74
N ASN A 203 -9.75 -34.82 2.39
CA ASN A 203 -8.73 -35.80 2.01
C ASN A 203 -8.27 -36.65 3.21
N ARG A 204 -8.13 -36.05 4.39
CA ARG A 204 -7.86 -36.78 5.64
C ARG A 204 -9.02 -37.69 6.02
N ALA A 205 -10.27 -37.23 5.93
CA ALA A 205 -11.44 -38.04 6.23
C ALA A 205 -11.52 -39.29 5.33
N ARG A 206 -11.15 -39.17 4.04
CA ARG A 206 -11.09 -40.31 3.10
C ARG A 206 -10.01 -41.34 3.45
N LEU A 207 -8.86 -40.90 3.97
CA LEU A 207 -7.76 -41.79 4.39
C LEU A 207 -8.10 -42.64 5.63
N PHE A 208 -9.07 -42.23 6.45
CA PHE A 208 -9.50 -42.99 7.63
C PHE A 208 -10.73 -43.86 7.40
N THR A 209 -11.39 -43.77 6.25
CA THR A 209 -12.53 -44.63 5.87
C THR A 209 -12.13 -45.93 5.17
N ASP A 210 -10.84 -46.18 4.90
CA ASP A 210 -10.38 -47.36 4.14
C ASP A 210 -9.90 -48.55 5.01
N LYS A 211 -10.53 -48.72 6.18
CA LYS A 211 -10.51 -49.98 6.94
C LYS A 211 -11.92 -50.46 7.22
N GLY A 212 -12.72 -50.54 6.17
CA GLY A 212 -13.92 -51.37 6.14
C GLY A 212 -13.51 -52.80 5.80
N ILE A 213 -13.52 -53.68 6.80
CA ILE A 213 -13.43 -55.14 6.65
C ILE A 213 -14.45 -55.57 5.57
N PRO A 214 -14.06 -56.36 4.55
CA PRO A 214 -15.03 -56.86 3.58
C PRO A 214 -15.99 -57.82 4.30
N PRO A 215 -17.32 -57.69 4.14
CA PRO A 215 -18.20 -58.76 4.56
C PRO A 215 -17.95 -59.95 3.64
N THR A 216 -17.51 -61.06 4.23
CA THR A 216 -17.53 -62.38 3.61
C THR A 216 -18.98 -62.68 3.23
N LEU A 217 -19.29 -62.69 1.94
CA LEU A 217 -20.52 -63.29 1.44
C LEU A 217 -20.16 -64.41 0.47
N GLU A 218 -20.53 -65.60 0.89
CA GLU A 218 -20.56 -66.83 0.12
C GLU A 218 -21.33 -66.61 -1.19
N SER A 219 -20.75 -67.07 -2.30
CA SER A 219 -21.46 -67.33 -3.55
C SER A 219 -22.11 -68.72 -3.42
N PRO A 220 -23.31 -68.97 -4.00
CA PRO A 220 -23.36 -69.28 -5.43
C PRO A 220 -24.67 -68.90 -6.16
N GLY A 221 -24.63 -68.87 -7.50
CA GLY A 221 -25.80 -69.19 -8.34
C GLY A 221 -26.15 -68.23 -9.49
N SER A 222 -25.64 -68.56 -10.69
CA SER A 222 -26.30 -68.59 -12.02
C SER A 222 -27.23 -67.45 -12.52
N GLU A 223 -26.82 -66.91 -13.68
CA GLU A 223 -27.59 -66.70 -14.93
C GLU A 223 -28.71 -65.63 -15.04
N ASP A 224 -28.40 -64.60 -15.85
CA ASP A 224 -29.08 -64.22 -17.13
C ASP A 224 -29.73 -62.83 -17.29
N SER A 225 -29.58 -62.30 -18.52
CA SER A 225 -30.20 -61.14 -19.22
C SER A 225 -29.73 -59.71 -18.86
N MET A 226 -29.01 -59.03 -19.77
CA MET A 226 -29.46 -58.06 -20.82
C MET A 226 -30.09 -56.77 -20.23
N GLU A 227 -29.73 -55.52 -20.53
CA GLU A 227 -29.22 -54.83 -21.73
C GLU A 227 -28.39 -53.57 -21.36
N PRO A 228 -27.59 -52.98 -22.29
CA PRO A 228 -26.92 -51.70 -22.09
C PRO A 228 -27.67 -50.54 -22.78
N ILE A 229 -27.88 -49.42 -22.08
CA ILE A 229 -28.27 -48.15 -22.72
C ILE A 229 -27.20 -47.07 -22.51
N VAL A 230 -26.58 -46.76 -23.64
CA VAL A 230 -25.74 -45.64 -24.08
C VAL A 230 -26.14 -44.27 -23.51
N TYR A 231 -25.17 -43.43 -23.13
CA TYR A 231 -25.14 -42.01 -23.53
C TYR A 231 -23.70 -41.46 -23.67
N THR A 232 -23.30 -41.42 -24.94
CA THR A 232 -22.42 -40.48 -25.66
C THR A 232 -21.71 -39.34 -24.92
N LEU A 233 -20.38 -39.36 -25.05
CA LEU A 233 -19.48 -38.22 -24.98
C LEU A 233 -19.69 -37.29 -26.19
N PHE A 234 -19.98 -36.02 -25.94
CA PHE A 234 -19.75 -34.94 -26.90
C PHE A 234 -18.60 -34.06 -26.39
N THR A 235 -17.41 -34.28 -26.96
CA THR A 235 -16.32 -33.30 -26.99
C THR A 235 -16.56 -32.39 -28.20
N ASN A 236 -16.86 -31.13 -27.96
CA ASN A 236 -16.77 -30.10 -29.00
C ASN A 236 -15.35 -29.54 -29.05
N ASN A 237 -14.81 -29.54 -30.26
CA ASN A 237 -13.55 -28.95 -30.68
C ASN A 237 -13.57 -27.42 -30.72
N ALA A 238 -12.35 -26.89 -30.82
CA ALA A 238 -11.91 -25.76 -31.64
C ALA A 238 -11.79 -24.38 -30.97
N LEU A 239 -10.54 -24.00 -30.69
CA LEU A 239 -9.80 -23.03 -31.52
C LEU A 239 -8.41 -23.59 -31.83
#